data_AF-A0A1H0FN31-F1
#
_entry.id   AF-A0A1H0FN31-F1
#
_cell.length_a   1.000
_cell.length_b   1.000
_cell.length_c   1.000
_cell.angle_alpha   90.00
_cell.angle_beta   90.00
_cell.angle_gamma   90.00
#
_symmetry.space_group_name_H-M   'P 1'
#
loop_
_entity.id
_entity.type
_entity.pdbx_description
1 polymer ?
#
loop_
_entity_poly.entity_id
_entity_poly.type
_entity_poly.pdbx_seq_one_letter_code
_entity_poly.pdbx_strand_id
1 'polypeptide(L)'
;MNKWAWMSLGMVIVNFILFLLLRGPNVNLPLVVAVESSLSIIGIVCAVLSKKIIAGTAGFVLNGGVLIVMGFLLLAMGISEP
;
A
#
# COMPACT_ATOMS: atom_id res chain seq x y z
N MET A 1 -11.83 -0.37 -21.38
CA MET A 1 -11.46 -0.71 -19.99
C MET A 1 -10.23 0.08 -19.59
N ASN A 2 -10.18 0.65 -18.39
CA ASN A 2 -9.02 1.43 -17.93
C ASN A 2 -8.05 0.52 -17.17
N LYS A 3 -7.07 -0.04 -17.88
CA LYS A 3 -6.08 -0.98 -17.32
C LYS A 3 -5.36 -0.44 -16.08
N TRP A 4 -5.06 0.86 -16.06
CA TRP A 4 -4.33 1.52 -14.98
C TRP A 4 -5.13 1.61 -13.69
N ALA A 5 -6.43 1.92 -13.79
CA ALA A 5 -7.33 1.91 -12.65
C ALA A 5 -7.44 0.51 -12.01
N TRP A 6 -7.58 -0.53 -12.85
CA TRP A 6 -7.66 -1.91 -12.36
C TRP A 6 -6.35 -2.39 -11.75
N MET A 7 -5.21 -2.04 -12.33
CA MET A 7 -3.90 -2.33 -11.75
C MET A 7 -3.73 -1.63 -10.38
N SER A 8 -4.13 -0.37 -10.27
CA SER A 8 -4.08 0.38 -9.00
C SER A 8 -4.93 -0.26 -7.90
N LEU A 9 -6.17 -0.63 -8.21
CA LEU A 9 -7.04 -1.34 -7.27
C LEU A 9 -6.51 -2.76 -6.95
N GLY A 10 -5.92 -3.42 -7.94
CA GLY A 10 -5.24 -4.71 -7.75
C GLY A 10 -4.10 -4.61 -6.75
N MET A 11 -3.28 -3.55 -6.80
CA MET A 11 -2.21 -3.35 -5.82
C MET A 11 -2.74 -3.21 -4.39
N VAL A 12 -3.88 -2.54 -4.20
CA VAL A 12 -4.53 -2.44 -2.87
C VAL A 12 -4.96 -3.82 -2.38
N ILE A 13 -5.56 -4.64 -3.25
CA ILE A 13 -5.99 -6.00 -2.89
C ILE A 13 -4.79 -6.88 -2.54
N VAL A 14 -3.71 -6.81 -3.32
CA VAL A 14 -2.48 -7.55 -3.05
C VAL A 14 -1.87 -7.13 -1.72
N ASN A 15 -1.75 -5.82 -1.45
CA ASN A 15 -1.31 -5.30 -0.15
C ASN A 15 -2.19 -5.81 0.99
N PHE A 16 -3.51 -5.73 0.85
CA PHE A 16 -4.41 -6.24 1.89
C PHE A 16 -4.20 -7.73 2.19
N ILE A 17 -4.01 -8.56 1.15
CA ILE A 17 -3.73 -10.00 1.32
C ILE A 17 -2.36 -10.20 1.97
N LEU A 18 -1.31 -9.52 1.50
CA LEU A 18 0.04 -9.63 2.05
C LEU A 18 0.08 -9.20 3.50
N PHE A 19 -0.56 -8.10 3.87
CA PHE A 19 -0.70 -7.66 5.25
C PHE A 19 -1.34 -8.72 6.15
N LEU A 20 -2.38 -9.42 5.68
CA LEU A 20 -3.01 -10.49 6.44
C LEU A 20 -2.12 -11.73 6.60
N LEU A 21 -1.26 -12.01 5.62
CA LEU A 21 -0.31 -13.13 5.65
C LEU A 21 0.94 -12.81 6.48
N LEU A 22 1.39 -11.56 6.45
CA LEU A 22 2.62 -11.07 7.07
C LEU A 22 2.36 -10.33 8.39
N ARG A 23 1.24 -10.57 9.05
CA ARG A 23 1.01 -10.09 10.42
C ARG A 23 1.44 -11.14 11.44
N GLY A 24 2.07 -10.71 12.52
CA GLY A 24 2.40 -11.60 13.64
C GLY A 24 3.58 -11.12 14.48
N PRO A 25 3.81 -11.74 15.65
CA PRO A 25 4.83 -11.31 16.61
C PRO A 25 6.27 -11.48 16.13
N ASN A 26 6.54 -12.41 15.20
CA ASN A 26 7.88 -12.73 14.72
C ASN A 26 8.14 -12.27 13.28
N VAL A 27 7.33 -11.34 12.77
CA VAL A 27 7.49 -10.87 11.39
C VAL A 27 8.58 -9.80 11.31
N ASN A 28 9.36 -9.85 10.24
CA ASN A 28 10.28 -8.78 9.87
C ASN A 28 9.48 -7.54 9.42
N LEU A 29 9.12 -6.70 10.39
CA LEU A 29 8.39 -5.44 10.17
C LEU A 29 9.06 -4.51 9.14
N PRO A 30 10.40 -4.29 9.15
CA PRO A 30 11.06 -3.50 8.10
C PRO A 30 10.77 -4.02 6.69
N LEU A 31 10.79 -5.34 6.49
CA LEU A 31 10.50 -5.95 5.20
C LEU A 31 9.03 -5.73 4.80
N VAL A 32 8.09 -5.87 5.74
CA VAL A 32 6.66 -5.61 5.49
C VAL A 32 6.46 -4.16 5.04
N VAL A 33 7.03 -3.19 5.77
CA VAL A 33 6.95 -1.77 5.42
C VAL A 33 7.53 -1.53 4.02
N ALA A 34 8.68 -2.10 3.70
CA ALA A 34 9.32 -1.91 2.40
C ALA A 34 8.48 -2.47 1.25
N VAL A 35 7.92 -3.68 1.40
CA VAL A 35 7.13 -4.35 0.37
C VAL A 35 5.78 -3.65 0.16
N GLU A 36 5.02 -3.43 1.23
CA GLU A 36 3.69 -2.79 1.18
C GLU A 36 3.78 -1.36 0.63
N SER A 37 4.81 -0.60 1.04
CA SER A 37 5.03 0.76 0.55
C SER A 37 5.40 0.78 -0.94
N SER A 38 6.26 -0.15 -1.38
CA SER A 38 6.66 -0.25 -2.79
C SER A 38 5.46 -0.56 -3.70
N LEU A 39 4.64 -1.55 -3.31
CA LEU A 39 3.40 -1.89 -4.02
C LEU A 39 2.42 -0.71 -4.07
N SER A 40 2.29 0.01 -2.95
CA SER A 40 1.41 1.17 -2.86
C SER A 40 1.89 2.33 -3.75
N ILE A 41 3.20 2.61 -3.82
CA ILE A 41 3.77 3.60 -4.74
C ILE A 41 3.44 3.24 -6.19
N ILE A 42 3.60 1.96 -6.58
CA ILE A 42 3.21 1.49 -7.92
C ILE A 42 1.71 1.68 -8.15
N GLY A 43 0.89 1.39 -7.15
CA GLY A 43 -0.56 1.61 -7.17
C GLY A 43 -0.94 3.06 -7.36
N ILE A 44 -0.24 4.01 -6.73
CA ILE A 44 -0.43 5.46 -6.91
C ILE A 44 -0.05 5.89 -8.33
N VAL A 45 1.08 5.45 -8.85
CA VAL A 45 1.48 5.74 -10.24
C VAL A 45 0.41 5.25 -11.21
N CYS A 46 -0.10 4.03 -11.01
CA CYS A 46 -1.20 3.50 -11.81
C CYS A 46 -2.50 4.30 -11.65
N ALA A 47 -2.81 4.80 -10.44
CA ALA A 47 -3.96 5.66 -10.20
C ALA A 47 -3.87 7.00 -10.95
N VAL A 48 -2.69 7.62 -10.98
CA VAL A 48 -2.46 8.90 -11.68
C VAL A 48 -2.55 8.73 -13.20
N LEU A 49 -2.08 7.60 -13.75
CA LEU A 49 -2.18 7.28 -15.18
C LEU A 49 -3.60 6.89 -15.63
N SER A 50 -4.54 6.76 -14.70
CA SER A 50 -5.95 6.43 -14.95
C SER A 50 -6.66 7.56 -15.70
N LYS A 51 -7.32 7.23 -16.82
CA LYS A 51 -8.24 8.16 -17.52
C LYS A 51 -9.63 8.27 -16.87
N LYS A 52 -9.90 7.51 -15.81
CA LYS A 52 -11.20 7.49 -15.11
C LYS A 52 -11.03 8.17 -13.76
N ILE A 53 -11.67 9.32 -13.59
CA ILE A 53 -11.57 10.14 -12.37
C ILE A 53 -11.95 9.32 -11.14
N ILE A 54 -13.16 8.73 -11.10
CA ILE A 54 -13.64 7.98 -9.93
C ILE A 54 -12.68 6.86 -9.51
N ALA A 55 -12.31 6.00 -10.45
CA ALA A 55 -11.44 4.86 -10.16
C ALA A 55 -9.98 5.28 -9.89
N GLY A 56 -9.51 6.35 -10.53
CA GLY A 56 -8.19 6.94 -10.26
C GLY A 56 -8.13 7.54 -8.86
N THR A 57 -9.12 8.34 -8.47
CA THR A 57 -9.21 8.92 -7.12
C THR A 57 -9.34 7.83 -6.06
N ALA A 58 -10.18 6.82 -6.27
CA ALA A 58 -10.29 5.69 -5.34
C ALA A 58 -8.96 4.94 -5.18
N GLY A 59 -8.29 4.61 -6.28
CA GLY A 59 -6.97 3.97 -6.26
C GLY A 59 -5.91 4.82 -5.55
N PHE A 60 -5.91 6.13 -5.79
CA PHE A 60 -4.98 7.06 -5.14
C PHE A 60 -5.21 7.14 -3.62
N VAL A 61 -6.47 7.30 -3.18
CA VAL A 61 -6.81 7.38 -1.76
C VAL A 61 -6.51 6.07 -1.04
N LEU A 62 -6.87 4.92 -1.63
CA LEU A 62 -6.65 3.62 -1.00
C LEU A 62 -5.16 3.28 -0.87
N ASN A 63 -4.36 3.47 -1.93
CA ASN A 63 -2.91 3.26 -1.85
C ASN A 63 -2.26 4.29 -0.91
N GLY A 64 -2.67 5.56 -0.98
CA GLY A 64 -2.22 6.59 -0.04
C GLY A 64 -2.51 6.20 1.41
N GLY A 65 -3.67 5.62 1.70
CA GLY A 65 -4.03 5.06 3.00
C GLY A 65 -3.06 3.97 3.45
N VAL A 66 -2.66 3.05 2.56
CA VAL A 66 -1.64 2.03 2.88
C VAL A 66 -0.31 2.68 3.27
N LEU A 67 0.14 3.72 2.54
CA LEU A 67 1.39 4.43 2.89
C LEU A 67 1.30 5.11 4.26
N ILE A 68 0.16 5.70 4.60
CA ILE A 68 -0.05 6.31 5.92
C ILE A 68 0.06 5.24 7.01
N VAL A 69 -0.57 4.07 6.82
CA VAL A 69 -0.47 2.95 7.78
C VAL A 69 0.97 2.46 7.91
N MET A 70 1.70 2.30 6.81
CA MET A 70 3.11 1.90 6.84
C MET A 70 4.01 2.95 7.51
N GLY A 71 3.70 4.24 7.32
CA GLY A 71 4.38 5.34 8.02
C GLY A 71 4.18 5.28 9.53
N PHE A 72 2.96 5.01 9.99
CA PHE A 72 2.71 4.78 11.41
C PHE A 72 3.43 3.54 11.94
N LEU A 73 3.49 2.47 11.15
CA LEU A 73 4.21 1.24 11.54
C LEU A 73 5.70 1.50 11.72
N LEU A 74 6.31 2.24 10.79
CA LEU A 74 7.73 2.62 10.86
C LEU A 74 8.01 3.53 12.06
N LEU A 75 7.13 4.49 12.34
CA LEU A 75 7.23 5.34 13.51
C LEU A 75 7.11 4.54 14.82
N ALA A 76 6.17 3.60 14.89
CA ALA A 76 6.01 2.72 16.04
C ALA A 76 7.26 1.86 16.29
N MET A 77 7.89 1.35 15.22
CA MET A 77 9.15 0.61 15.34
C MET A 77 10.27 1.45 15.95
N GLY A 78 10.47 2.68 15.46
CA GLY A 78 11.53 3.57 15.98
C GLY A 78 11.32 3.98 17.44
N ILE A 79 10.07 4.04 17.92
CA ILE A 79 9.77 4.29 19.34
C ILE A 79 10.03 3.04 20.20
N SER A 80 9.90 1.85 19.62
CA SER A 80 10.10 0.58 20.33
C SER A 80 11.56 0.12 20.42
N GLU A 81 12.49 0.81 19.74
CA GLU A 81 13.93 0.56 19.86
C GLU A 81 14.43 1.03 21.24
N PRO A 82 15.13 0.17 22.02
CA PRO A 82 15.60 0.48 23.38
C PRO A 82 16.81 1.42 23.43
#